data_AF-A0A317S486-F1
#
_entry.id   AF-A0A317S486-F1
#
_cell.length_a   1.000
_cell.length_b   1.000
_cell.length_c   1.000
_cell.angle_alpha   90.00
_cell.angle_beta   90.00
_cell.angle_gamma   90.00
#
_symmetry.space_group_name_H-M   'P 1'
#
loop_
_entity.id
_entity.type
_entity.pdbx_description
1 polymer ?
#
loop_
_entity_poly.entity_id
_entity_poly.type
_entity_poly.pdbx_seq_one_letter_code
_entity_poly.pdbx_strand_id
1 'polypeptide(L)'
;MPSREDWKRMVGPILRGTALGSALGILPGGGAMLLTLGIPSNPVMALMIGALIIQGIQPGPAVMTQQPALFWGLIASMWIGNFFLILLNLPLVGMWAKMLTIPYHILFPGIMVFCSIGVFSLNNTSFDVYLMALFGVLGYVFAKLKCEPAPMLLGFILGPMMEQNLRRSLTLSRGDPLIFLQSPISATMLIIALIALLLVLLPTFRKTREEAFVDED
;
A
#
# COMPACT_ATOMS: atom_id res chain seq x y z
N MET A 1 -30.85 16.75 4.02
CA MET A 1 -31.03 15.28 4.11
C MET A 1 -30.71 14.70 2.73
N PRO A 2 -29.88 13.65 2.61
CA PRO A 2 -29.75 12.93 1.34
C PRO A 2 -31.13 12.36 0.99
N SER A 3 -31.65 12.69 -0.18
CA SER A 3 -32.98 12.24 -0.60
C SER A 3 -32.96 10.75 -0.99
N ARG A 4 -34.14 10.11 -1.06
CA ARG A 4 -34.27 8.73 -1.59
C ARG A 4 -33.77 8.63 -3.04
N GLU A 5 -33.71 9.74 -3.77
CA GLU A 5 -33.17 9.80 -5.13
C GLU A 5 -31.64 9.79 -5.13
N ASP A 6 -31.00 10.51 -4.21
CA ASP A 6 -29.54 10.45 -4.04
C ASP A 6 -29.08 9.04 -3.66
N TRP A 7 -29.87 8.35 -2.82
CA TRP A 7 -29.62 6.96 -2.49
C TRP A 7 -29.64 6.06 -3.73
N LYS A 8 -30.67 6.19 -4.58
CA LYS A 8 -30.77 5.43 -5.83
C LYS A 8 -29.63 5.76 -6.80
N ARG A 9 -29.17 7.01 -6.83
CA ARG A 9 -28.06 7.46 -7.68
C ARG A 9 -26.70 6.94 -7.21
N MET A 10 -26.50 6.71 -5.92
CA MET A 10 -25.23 6.20 -5.37
C MET A 10 -25.12 4.66 -5.40
N VAL A 11 -26.24 3.94 -5.24
CA VAL A 11 -26.26 2.46 -5.19
C VAL A 11 -25.70 1.83 -6.48
N GLY A 12 -26.07 2.35 -7.65
CA GLY A 12 -25.63 1.82 -8.95
C GLY A 12 -24.11 1.92 -9.17
N PRO A 13 -23.50 3.11 -9.02
CA PRO A 13 -22.05 3.29 -9.08
C PRO A 13 -21.29 2.49 -8.03
N ILE A 14 -21.78 2.36 -6.80
CA ILE A 14 -21.09 1.59 -5.74
C ILE A 14 -21.13 0.09 -6.05
N LEU A 15 -22.27 -0.46 -6.44
CA LEU A 15 -22.37 -1.87 -6.83
C LEU A 15 -21.48 -2.16 -8.05
N ARG A 16 -21.47 -1.28 -9.05
CA ARG A 16 -20.61 -1.43 -10.23
C ARG A 16 -19.13 -1.27 -9.88
N GLY A 17 -18.77 -0.26 -9.09
CA GLY A 17 -17.39 0.02 -8.67
C GLY A 17 -16.82 -1.10 -7.81
N THR A 18 -17.58 -1.60 -6.83
CA THR A 18 -17.16 -2.73 -6.01
C THR A 18 -17.13 -4.03 -6.82
N ALA A 19 -18.11 -4.30 -7.69
CA ALA A 19 -18.08 -5.51 -8.52
C ALA A 19 -16.94 -5.50 -9.54
N LEU A 20 -16.70 -4.38 -10.23
CA LEU A 20 -15.59 -4.21 -11.17
C LEU A 20 -14.24 -4.25 -10.44
N GLY A 21 -14.11 -3.54 -9.30
CA GLY A 21 -12.90 -3.55 -8.48
C GLY A 21 -12.60 -4.92 -7.89
N SER A 22 -13.62 -5.68 -7.49
CA SER A 22 -13.49 -7.06 -7.03
C SER A 22 -13.03 -7.99 -8.15
N ALA A 23 -13.67 -7.89 -9.33
CA ALA A 23 -13.28 -8.68 -10.49
C ALA A 23 -11.84 -8.38 -10.93
N LEU A 24 -11.46 -7.10 -11.03
CA LEU A 24 -10.09 -6.66 -11.37
C LEU A 24 -9.07 -7.03 -10.29
N GLY A 25 -9.45 -6.94 -9.01
CA GLY A 25 -8.59 -7.30 -7.88
C GLY A 25 -8.32 -8.80 -7.77
N ILE A 26 -9.29 -9.65 -8.16
CA ILE A 26 -9.18 -11.12 -8.15
C ILE A 26 -8.54 -11.66 -9.43
N LEU A 27 -8.71 -10.96 -10.56
CA LEU A 27 -8.01 -11.28 -11.80
C LEU A 27 -6.48 -11.29 -11.57
N PRO A 28 -5.71 -12.04 -12.38
CA PRO A 28 -4.27 -12.25 -12.18
C PRO A 28 -3.37 -10.99 -12.13
N GLY A 29 -3.94 -9.78 -12.19
CA GLY A 29 -3.24 -8.50 -12.10
C GLY A 29 -3.17 -7.92 -10.69
N GLY A 30 -4.27 -7.71 -9.97
CA GLY A 30 -4.23 -6.90 -8.73
C GLY A 30 -3.67 -7.62 -7.50
N GLY A 31 -4.47 -8.52 -6.91
CA GLY A 31 -4.12 -9.27 -5.70
C GLY A 31 -3.30 -10.54 -5.98
N ALA A 32 -3.39 -11.07 -7.19
CA ALA A 32 -2.58 -12.22 -7.59
C ALA A 32 -1.12 -11.84 -7.88
N MET A 33 -0.80 -10.62 -8.34
CA MET A 33 0.62 -10.19 -8.48
C MET A 33 1.33 -10.17 -7.12
N LEU A 34 0.63 -9.76 -6.06
CA LEU A 34 1.11 -9.87 -4.70
C LEU A 34 1.45 -11.31 -4.30
N LEU A 35 0.49 -12.22 -4.49
CA LEU A 35 0.60 -13.60 -4.03
C LEU A 35 1.49 -14.46 -4.94
N THR A 36 1.59 -14.12 -6.23
CA THR A 36 2.30 -14.89 -7.26
C THR A 36 3.69 -14.34 -7.53
N LEU A 37 3.89 -13.02 -7.56
CA LEU A 37 5.19 -12.40 -7.85
C LEU A 37 5.84 -11.76 -6.61
N GLY A 38 5.10 -11.53 -5.53
CA GLY A 38 5.63 -10.86 -4.33
C GLY A 38 5.94 -9.37 -4.54
N ILE A 39 5.45 -8.77 -5.63
CA ILE A 39 5.70 -7.38 -5.99
C ILE A 39 4.47 -6.54 -5.63
N PRO A 40 4.60 -5.52 -4.76
CA PRO A 40 3.49 -4.64 -4.44
C PRO A 40 3.23 -3.66 -5.58
N SER A 41 1.97 -3.57 -6.06
CA SER A 41 1.56 -2.56 -7.04
C SER A 41 0.97 -1.28 -6.42
N ASN A 42 0.71 -1.28 -5.11
CA ASN A 42 0.27 -0.10 -4.37
C ASN A 42 0.79 -0.13 -2.91
N PRO A 43 0.78 1.00 -2.17
CA PRO A 43 1.33 1.10 -0.82
C PRO A 43 0.64 0.21 0.21
N VAL A 44 -0.68 0.01 0.09
CA VAL A 44 -1.45 -0.85 0.99
C VAL A 44 -1.00 -2.30 0.86
N MET A 45 -0.75 -2.75 -0.37
CA MET A 45 -0.23 -4.07 -0.66
C MET A 45 1.22 -4.25 -0.18
N ALA A 46 2.04 -3.20 -0.25
CA ALA A 46 3.38 -3.21 0.34
C ALA A 46 3.32 -3.41 1.87
N LEU A 47 2.40 -2.72 2.55
CA LEU A 47 2.15 -2.92 3.99
C LEU A 47 1.69 -4.35 4.29
N MET A 48 0.82 -4.93 3.44
CA MET A 48 0.38 -6.31 3.58
C MET A 48 1.53 -7.32 3.40
N ILE A 49 2.44 -7.13 2.43
CA ILE A 49 3.66 -7.94 2.30
C ILE A 49 4.51 -7.83 3.56
N GLY A 50 4.73 -6.60 4.04
CA GLY A 50 5.50 -6.36 5.26
C GLY A 50 4.92 -7.12 6.44
N ALA A 51 3.60 -7.08 6.62
CA ALA A 51 2.91 -7.82 7.67
C ALA A 51 3.05 -9.35 7.51
N LEU A 52 2.92 -9.89 6.29
CA LEU A 52 3.08 -11.32 6.03
C LEU A 52 4.51 -11.81 6.31
N ILE A 53 5.51 -11.02 5.92
CA ILE A 53 6.92 -11.34 6.17
C ILE A 53 7.24 -11.30 7.67
N ILE A 54 6.67 -10.34 8.41
CA ILE A 54 6.78 -10.29 9.88
C ILE A 54 6.20 -11.58 10.51
N GLN A 55 5.13 -12.13 9.92
CA GLN A 55 4.53 -13.41 10.32
C GLN A 55 5.27 -14.64 9.77
N GLY A 56 6.44 -14.46 9.12
CA GLY A 56 7.25 -15.55 8.58
C GLY A 56 6.74 -16.15 7.27
N ILE A 57 5.75 -15.53 6.62
CA ILE A 57 5.20 -15.98 5.35
C ILE A 57 5.87 -15.18 4.24
N GLN A 58 6.65 -15.86 3.39
CA GLN A 58 7.28 -15.24 2.24
C GLN A 58 6.36 -15.31 1.02
N PRO A 59 5.77 -14.19 0.56
CA PRO A 59 4.85 -14.19 -0.57
C PRO A 59 5.57 -14.60 -1.87
N GLY A 60 4.87 -15.37 -2.71
CA GLY A 60 5.39 -15.88 -3.97
C GLY A 60 4.74 -17.20 -4.38
N PRO A 61 5.13 -17.79 -5.53
CA PRO A 61 4.52 -19.00 -6.07
C PRO A 61 4.60 -20.19 -5.10
N ALA A 62 5.62 -20.17 -4.23
CA ALA A 62 5.84 -21.16 -3.19
C ALA A 62 4.73 -21.18 -2.13
N VAL A 63 3.99 -20.10 -1.91
CA VAL A 63 2.85 -20.07 -0.96
C VAL A 63 1.72 -20.96 -1.45
N MET A 64 1.51 -21.04 -2.77
CA MET A 64 0.47 -21.90 -3.37
C MET A 64 0.76 -23.40 -3.16
N THR A 65 2.04 -23.79 -3.11
CA THR A 65 2.46 -25.18 -2.92
C THR A 65 2.70 -25.54 -1.46
N GLN A 66 3.32 -24.66 -0.67
CA GLN A 66 3.65 -24.92 0.73
C GLN A 66 2.49 -24.62 1.70
N GLN A 67 1.64 -23.64 1.37
CA GLN A 67 0.54 -23.20 2.22
C GLN A 67 -0.77 -23.04 1.42
N PRO A 68 -1.28 -24.12 0.80
CA PRO A 68 -2.46 -24.05 -0.06
C PRO A 68 -3.71 -23.55 0.67
N ALA A 69 -3.87 -23.89 1.96
CA ALA A 69 -4.99 -23.41 2.78
C ALA A 69 -4.96 -21.88 2.97
N LEU A 70 -3.78 -21.27 3.14
CA LEU A 70 -3.64 -19.82 3.23
C LEU A 70 -3.86 -19.15 1.88
N PHE A 71 -3.33 -19.72 0.79
CA PHE A 71 -3.55 -19.22 -0.56
C PHE A 71 -5.06 -19.18 -0.92
N TRP A 72 -5.74 -20.32 -0.78
CA TRP A 72 -7.19 -20.40 -1.05
C TRP A 72 -8.02 -19.63 -0.02
N GLY A 73 -7.57 -19.57 1.24
CA GLY A 73 -8.18 -18.77 2.29
C GLY A 73 -8.13 -17.27 1.99
N LEU A 74 -7.00 -16.76 1.48
CA LEU A 74 -6.85 -15.36 1.07
C LEU A 74 -7.75 -15.04 -0.13
N ILE A 75 -7.79 -15.90 -1.15
CA ILE A 75 -8.70 -15.73 -2.30
C ILE A 75 -10.17 -15.75 -1.85
N ALA A 76 -10.56 -16.74 -1.05
CA ALA A 76 -11.92 -16.85 -0.53
C ALA A 76 -12.31 -15.66 0.37
N SER A 77 -11.38 -15.17 1.21
CA SER A 77 -11.58 -13.99 2.05
C SER A 77 -11.81 -12.73 1.23
N MET A 78 -11.25 -12.64 0.02
CA MET A 78 -11.46 -11.49 -0.87
C MET A 78 -12.89 -11.50 -1.45
N TRP A 79 -13.43 -12.67 -1.81
CA TRP A 79 -14.83 -12.82 -2.21
C TRP A 79 -15.79 -12.49 -1.06
N ILE A 80 -15.57 -13.10 0.10
CA ILE A 80 -16.40 -12.89 1.30
C ILE A 80 -16.29 -11.44 1.75
N GLY A 81 -15.09 -10.88 1.82
CA GLY A 81 -14.81 -9.50 2.19
C GLY A 81 -15.51 -8.51 1.27
N ASN A 82 -15.45 -8.71 -0.05
CA ASN A 82 -16.14 -7.84 -1.01
C ASN A 82 -17.67 -7.94 -0.91
N PHE A 83 -18.21 -9.12 -0.63
CA PHE A 83 -19.63 -9.29 -0.32
C PHE A 83 -20.02 -8.50 0.93
N PHE A 84 -19.25 -8.62 2.02
CA PHE A 84 -19.45 -7.83 3.23
C PHE A 84 -19.24 -6.33 3.00
N LEU A 85 -18.35 -5.94 2.10
CA LEU A 85 -18.11 -4.55 1.73
C LEU A 85 -19.38 -3.94 1.13
N ILE A 86 -20.07 -4.64 0.22
CA ILE A 86 -21.36 -4.20 -0.29
C ILE A 86 -22.41 -4.18 0.83
N LEU A 87 -22.48 -5.26 1.62
CA LEU A 87 -23.48 -5.40 2.68
C LEU A 87 -23.39 -4.31 3.74
N LEU A 88 -22.17 -3.90 4.13
CA LEU A 88 -21.93 -2.86 5.12
C LEU A 88 -21.92 -1.46 4.49
N ASN A 89 -21.25 -1.28 3.35
CA ASN A 89 -21.09 0.05 2.77
C ASN A 89 -22.43 0.61 2.28
N LEU A 90 -23.26 -0.21 1.62
CA LEU A 90 -24.54 0.22 1.03
C LEU A 90 -25.53 0.85 2.05
N PRO A 91 -25.78 0.26 3.24
CA PRO A 91 -26.58 0.92 4.28
C PRO A 91 -25.85 2.07 4.96
N LEU A 92 -24.52 2.02 5.11
CA LEU A 92 -23.75 3.09 5.75
C LEU A 92 -23.47 4.30 4.83
N VAL A 93 -23.73 4.24 3.52
CA VAL A 93 -23.52 5.37 2.58
C VAL A 93 -24.16 6.66 3.11
N GLY A 94 -25.37 6.56 3.67
CA GLY A 94 -26.07 7.71 4.24
C GLY A 94 -25.37 8.32 5.46
N MET A 95 -24.64 7.52 6.25
CA MET A 95 -23.80 8.02 7.36
C MET A 95 -22.51 8.64 6.84
N TRP A 96 -21.82 8.00 5.90
CA TRP A 96 -20.58 8.52 5.31
C TRP A 96 -20.81 9.85 4.60
N ALA A 97 -21.91 9.98 3.85
CA ALA A 97 -22.29 11.24 3.21
C ALA A 97 -22.56 12.36 4.22
N LYS A 98 -23.09 12.03 5.41
CA LYS A 98 -23.26 13.01 6.49
C LYS A 98 -21.93 13.40 7.13
N MET A 99 -20.98 12.48 7.24
CA MET A 99 -19.66 12.77 7.80
C MET A 99 -18.90 13.84 7.00
N LEU A 100 -19.08 13.85 5.68
CA LEU A 100 -18.53 14.88 4.79
C LEU A 100 -19.11 16.29 5.03
N THR A 101 -20.29 16.39 5.66
CA THR A 101 -20.89 17.70 6.01
C THR A 101 -20.35 18.27 7.32
N ILE A 102 -19.59 17.49 8.08
CA ILE A 102 -18.98 17.95 9.34
C ILE A 102 -17.81 18.87 8.98
N PRO A 103 -17.78 20.10 9.51
CA PRO A 103 -16.72 21.03 9.16
C PRO A 103 -15.37 20.54 9.69
N TYR A 104 -14.33 20.71 8.87
CA TYR A 104 -12.98 20.18 9.13
C TYR A 104 -12.39 20.67 10.47
N HIS A 105 -12.73 21.87 10.92
CA HIS A 105 -12.26 22.42 12.19
C HIS A 105 -12.78 21.67 13.43
N ILE A 106 -13.90 20.94 13.33
CA ILE A 106 -14.41 20.06 14.40
C ILE A 106 -13.88 18.64 14.22
N LEU A 107 -13.82 18.18 12.96
CA LEU A 107 -13.38 16.83 12.63
C LEU A 107 -11.92 16.58 13.03
N PHE A 108 -11.03 17.54 12.74
CA PHE A 108 -9.60 17.39 12.96
C PHE A 108 -9.21 17.20 14.45
N PRO A 109 -9.70 18.03 15.41
CA PRO A 109 -9.51 17.77 16.83
C PRO A 109 -10.06 16.41 17.28
N GLY A 110 -11.21 15.99 16.74
CA GLY A 110 -11.78 14.67 17.03
C GLY A 110 -10.86 13.52 16.61
N ILE A 111 -10.31 13.59 15.40
CA ILE A 111 -9.32 12.61 14.90
C ILE A 111 -8.09 12.59 15.81
N MET A 112 -7.54 13.77 16.17
CA MET A 112 -6.36 13.88 17.03
C MET A 112 -6.59 13.24 18.41
N VAL A 113 -7.75 13.45 19.02
CA VAL A 113 -8.12 12.83 20.30
C VAL A 113 -8.22 11.31 20.17
N PHE A 114 -8.90 10.82 19.14
CA PHE A 114 -9.01 9.38 18.89
C PHE A 114 -7.65 8.71 18.63
N CYS A 115 -6.78 9.34 17.84
CA CYS A 115 -5.42 8.86 17.61
C CYS A 115 -4.61 8.85 18.92
N SER A 116 -4.72 9.90 19.74
CA SER A 116 -4.03 9.97 21.03
C SER A 116 -4.48 8.86 21.98
N ILE A 117 -5.80 8.60 22.07
CA ILE A 117 -6.35 7.49 22.85
C ILE A 117 -5.86 6.15 22.32
N GLY A 118 -5.85 5.96 21.00
CA GLY A 118 -5.40 4.71 20.37
C GLY A 118 -3.94 4.38 20.68
N VAL A 119 -3.05 5.36 20.55
CA VAL A 119 -1.62 5.20 20.88
C VAL A 119 -1.42 4.98 22.38
N PHE A 120 -2.11 5.76 23.21
CA PHE A 120 -2.04 5.61 24.66
C PHE A 120 -2.57 4.23 25.12
N SER A 121 -3.56 3.66 24.44
CA SER A 121 -4.17 2.37 24.81
C SER A 121 -3.26 1.15 24.64
N LEU A 122 -2.19 1.25 23.84
CA LEU A 122 -1.30 0.10 23.60
C LEU A 122 -0.34 -0.13 24.77
N ASN A 123 0.31 0.94 25.24
CA ASN A 123 1.37 0.85 26.25
C ASN A 123 1.09 1.68 27.51
N ASN A 124 -0.07 2.34 27.61
CA ASN A 124 -0.46 3.23 28.72
C ASN A 124 0.62 4.28 29.07
N THR A 125 1.38 4.70 28.07
CA THR A 125 2.56 5.54 28.23
C THR A 125 2.35 6.87 27.51
N SER A 126 2.50 7.99 28.24
CA SER A 126 2.33 9.33 27.67
C SER A 126 3.43 9.70 26.68
N PHE A 127 4.61 9.08 26.79
CA PHE A 127 5.71 9.26 25.84
C PHE A 127 5.30 8.93 24.40
N ASP A 128 4.54 7.86 24.18
CA ASP A 128 4.12 7.44 22.85
C ASP A 128 3.21 8.49 22.19
N VAL A 129 2.42 9.22 22.99
CA VAL A 129 1.57 10.32 22.51
C VAL A 129 2.42 11.53 22.09
N TYR A 130 3.45 11.89 22.86
CA TYR A 130 4.39 12.96 22.48
C TYR A 130 5.21 12.59 21.25
N LEU A 131 5.64 11.33 21.16
CA LEU A 131 6.37 10.81 20.01
C LEU A 131 5.48 10.82 18.75
N MET A 132 4.21 10.41 18.86
CA MET A 132 3.22 10.53 17.80
C MET A 132 3.07 11.98 17.34
N ALA A 133 2.97 12.93 18.26
CA ALA A 133 2.87 14.35 17.91
C ALA A 133 4.12 14.83 17.15
N LEU A 134 5.32 14.43 17.59
CA LEU A 134 6.58 14.73 16.89
C LEU A 134 6.59 14.17 15.46
N PHE A 135 6.24 12.89 15.28
CA PHE A 135 6.15 12.27 13.96
C PHE A 135 5.03 12.87 13.10
N GLY A 136 3.94 13.34 13.69
CA GLY A 136 2.89 14.09 13.00
C GLY A 136 3.42 15.41 12.43
N VAL A 137 4.21 16.14 13.21
CA VAL A 137 4.88 17.38 12.74
C VAL A 137 5.89 17.07 11.64
N LEU A 138 6.72 16.03 11.79
CA LEU A 138 7.64 15.59 10.73
C LEU A 138 6.90 15.19 9.45
N GLY A 139 5.77 14.49 9.58
CA GLY A 139 4.90 14.14 8.47
C GLY A 139 4.33 15.38 7.76
N TYR A 140 3.94 16.40 8.52
CA TYR A 140 3.50 17.69 7.95
C TYR A 140 4.63 18.38 7.16
N VAL A 141 5.87 18.33 7.67
CA VAL A 141 7.04 18.86 6.93
C VAL A 141 7.25 18.09 5.62
N PHE A 142 7.20 16.76 5.64
CA PHE A 142 7.33 15.95 4.43
C PHE A 142 6.20 16.16 3.43
N ALA A 143 4.96 16.33 3.89
CA ALA A 143 3.84 16.70 3.04
C ALA A 143 4.08 18.06 2.35
N LYS A 144 4.63 19.04 3.08
CA LYS A 144 4.96 20.37 2.53
C LYS A 144 6.12 20.34 1.52
N LEU A 145 7.04 19.39 1.68
CA LEU A 145 8.14 19.14 0.75
C LEU A 145 7.70 18.36 -0.52
N LYS A 146 6.40 18.07 -0.68
CA LYS A 146 5.85 17.22 -1.74
C LYS A 146 6.47 15.82 -1.75
N CYS A 147 6.95 15.34 -0.60
CA CYS A 147 7.34 13.96 -0.45
C CYS A 147 6.06 13.13 -0.34
N GLU A 148 5.81 12.32 -1.36
CA GLU A 148 4.68 11.40 -1.34
C GLU A 148 4.89 10.35 -0.22
N PRO A 149 3.92 10.17 0.70
CA PRO A 149 4.03 9.17 1.76
C PRO A 149 4.17 7.74 1.22
N ALA A 150 3.62 7.49 0.03
CA ALA A 150 3.57 6.19 -0.62
C ALA A 150 4.98 5.64 -0.96
N PRO A 151 5.85 6.33 -1.72
CA PRO A 151 7.25 5.92 -1.91
C PRO A 151 8.05 5.80 -0.62
N MET A 152 7.80 6.67 0.37
CA MET A 152 8.52 6.61 1.66
C MET A 152 8.21 5.32 2.42
N LEU A 153 6.92 4.93 2.49
CA LEU A 153 6.49 3.67 3.10
C LEU A 153 7.08 2.47 2.35
N LEU A 154 7.07 2.51 1.01
CA LEU A 154 7.63 1.45 0.20
C LEU A 154 9.13 1.27 0.45
N GLY A 155 9.89 2.37 0.50
CA GLY A 155 11.31 2.35 0.84
C GLY A 155 11.58 1.85 2.26
N PHE A 156 10.73 2.22 3.22
CA PHE A 156 10.85 1.76 4.61
C PHE A 156 10.65 0.24 4.74
N ILE A 157 9.68 -0.33 4.02
CA ILE A 157 9.38 -1.77 4.06
C ILE A 157 10.41 -2.58 3.26
N LEU A 158 10.77 -2.12 2.07
CA LEU A 158 11.69 -2.82 1.18
C LEU A 158 13.16 -2.66 1.58
N GLY A 159 13.53 -1.57 2.26
CA GLY A 159 14.90 -1.28 2.66
C GLY A 159 15.57 -2.40 3.46
N PRO A 160 14.96 -2.90 4.55
CA PRO A 160 15.49 -4.02 5.32
C PRO A 160 15.66 -5.29 4.48
N MET A 161 14.71 -5.58 3.58
CA MET A 161 14.80 -6.75 2.70
C MET A 161 15.93 -6.61 1.68
N MET A 162 16.10 -5.42 1.11
CA MET A 162 17.17 -5.10 0.18
C MET A 162 18.53 -5.27 0.86
N GLU A 163 18.71 -4.70 2.06
CA GLU A 163 19.93 -4.79 2.85
C GLU A 163 20.26 -6.25 3.23
N GLN A 164 19.26 -7.03 3.65
CA GLN A 164 19.45 -8.45 3.95
C GLN A 164 19.91 -9.24 2.73
N ASN A 165 19.30 -9.02 1.56
CA ASN A 165 19.68 -9.70 0.32
C ASN A 165 21.04 -9.25 -0.22
N LEU A 166 21.37 -7.95 -0.07
CA LEU A 166 22.67 -7.39 -0.39
C LEU A 166 23.76 -8.04 0.47
N ARG A 167 23.56 -8.04 1.79
CA ARG A 167 24.49 -8.64 2.76
C ARG A 167 24.65 -10.14 2.54
N ARG A 168 23.56 -10.86 2.26
CA ARG A 168 23.60 -12.29 1.93
C ARG A 168 24.44 -12.56 0.68
N SER A 169 24.24 -11.77 -0.38
CA SER A 169 24.99 -11.87 -1.62
C SER A 169 26.49 -11.60 -1.43
N LEU A 170 26.84 -10.55 -0.69
CA LEU A 170 28.24 -10.24 -0.38
C LEU A 170 28.88 -11.31 0.51
N THR A 171 28.15 -11.88 1.45
CA THR A 171 28.67 -12.98 2.28
C THR A 171 28.96 -14.22 1.43
N LEU A 172 28.10 -14.53 0.44
CA LEU A 172 28.30 -15.62 -0.51
C LEU A 172 29.51 -15.39 -1.42
N SER A 173 29.80 -14.15 -1.83
CA SER A 173 30.99 -13.81 -2.64
C SER A 173 32.25 -13.57 -1.81
N ARG A 174 32.21 -13.77 -0.48
CA ARG A 174 33.29 -13.45 0.46
C ARG A 174 33.70 -11.96 0.44
N GLY A 175 32.75 -11.07 0.18
CA GLY A 175 32.92 -9.62 0.21
C GLY A 175 33.29 -9.00 -1.14
N ASP A 176 33.34 -9.77 -2.23
CA ASP A 176 33.61 -9.23 -3.56
C ASP A 176 32.33 -8.65 -4.22
N PRO A 177 32.23 -7.33 -4.43
CA PRO A 177 31.09 -6.70 -5.08
C PRO A 177 31.00 -7.01 -6.59
N LEU A 178 32.04 -7.58 -7.22
CA LEU A 178 31.98 -7.99 -8.62
C LEU A 178 30.97 -9.11 -8.88
N ILE A 179 30.48 -9.80 -7.85
CA ILE A 179 29.44 -10.84 -7.99
C ILE A 179 28.17 -10.34 -8.70
N PHE A 180 27.85 -9.05 -8.54
CA PHE A 180 26.68 -8.44 -9.18
C PHE A 180 26.83 -8.29 -10.69
N LEU A 181 28.07 -8.20 -11.19
CA LEU A 181 28.41 -8.12 -12.63
C LEU A 181 28.76 -9.50 -13.22
N GLN A 182 29.33 -10.40 -12.42
CA GLN A 182 29.68 -11.75 -12.84
C GLN A 182 28.45 -12.65 -13.01
N SER A 183 27.39 -12.41 -12.24
CA SER A 183 26.14 -13.16 -12.33
C SER A 183 25.30 -12.61 -13.50
N PRO A 184 25.08 -13.36 -14.60
CA PRO A 184 24.44 -12.84 -15.81
C PRO A 184 23.00 -12.31 -15.56
N ILE A 185 22.26 -12.94 -14.65
CA ILE A 185 20.91 -12.50 -14.25
C ILE A 185 20.95 -11.19 -13.45
N SER A 186 21.89 -11.06 -12.50
CA SER A 186 22.06 -9.83 -11.72
C SER A 186 22.52 -8.68 -12.63
N ALA A 187 23.47 -8.93 -13.52
CA ALA A 187 24.01 -7.93 -14.44
C ALA A 187 22.91 -7.41 -15.38
N THR A 188 22.11 -8.31 -15.96
CA THR A 188 20.97 -7.92 -16.81
C THR A 188 19.93 -7.10 -16.05
N MET A 189 19.58 -7.48 -14.81
CA MET A 189 18.67 -6.70 -13.97
C MET A 189 19.23 -5.33 -13.59
N LEU A 190 20.52 -5.23 -13.26
CA LEU A 190 21.20 -3.97 -12.97
C LEU A 190 21.23 -3.05 -14.19
N ILE A 191 21.49 -3.59 -15.38
CA ILE A 191 21.47 -2.83 -16.64
C ILE A 191 20.05 -2.32 -16.91
N ILE A 192 19.01 -3.16 -16.75
CA ILE A 192 17.61 -2.74 -16.91
C ILE A 192 17.26 -1.63 -15.90
N ALA A 193 17.65 -1.79 -14.64
CA ALA A 193 17.42 -0.77 -13.60
C ALA A 193 18.15 0.55 -13.91
N LEU A 194 19.39 0.48 -14.39
CA LEU A 194 20.17 1.64 -14.80
C LEU A 194 19.53 2.35 -16.00
N ILE A 195 19.08 1.59 -17.01
CA ILE A 195 18.36 2.13 -18.17
C ILE A 195 17.05 2.81 -17.71
N ALA A 196 16.26 2.14 -16.86
CA ALA A 196 15.02 2.72 -16.32
C ALA A 196 15.28 4.02 -15.54
N LEU A 197 16.31 4.03 -14.68
CA LEU A 197 16.73 5.22 -13.94
C LEU A 197 17.12 6.35 -14.89
N LEU A 198 17.94 6.06 -15.92
CA LEU A 198 18.35 7.05 -16.91
C LEU A 198 17.17 7.57 -17.73
N LEU A 199 16.24 6.70 -18.14
CA LEU A 199 15.00 7.09 -18.83
C LEU A 199 14.13 8.02 -17.98
N VAL A 200 14.00 7.75 -16.68
CA VAL A 200 13.24 8.58 -15.72
C VAL A 200 13.92 9.93 -15.47
N LEU A 201 15.26 9.99 -15.51
CA LEU A 201 16.03 11.23 -15.34
C LEU A 201 16.03 12.09 -16.62
N LEU A 202 15.83 11.50 -17.80
CA LEU A 202 15.77 12.23 -19.06
C LEU A 202 14.54 13.17 -19.12
N PRO A 203 14.72 14.45 -19.49
CA PRO A 203 13.66 15.45 -19.46
C PRO A 203 12.51 15.17 -20.45
N THR A 204 12.72 14.34 -21.47
CA THR A 204 11.69 13.96 -22.46
C THR A 204 10.53 13.19 -21.83
N PHE A 205 10.76 12.41 -20.76
CA PHE A 205 9.71 11.71 -20.02
C PHE A 205 9.12 12.53 -18.86
N ARG A 206 9.72 13.68 -18.50
CA ARG A 206 9.16 14.58 -17.48
C ARG A 206 7.81 15.19 -17.89
N LYS A 207 7.57 15.40 -19.19
CA LYS A 207 6.28 15.91 -19.69
C LYS A 207 5.14 14.90 -19.55
N THR A 208 5.40 13.62 -19.82
CA THR A 208 4.43 12.53 -19.62
C THR A 208 4.15 12.26 -18.13
N ARG A 209 5.09 12.63 -17.25
CA ARG A 209 4.92 12.58 -15.79
C ARG A 209 4.00 13.69 -15.27
N GLU A 210 3.87 14.82 -15.94
CA GLU A 210 2.87 15.83 -15.56
C GLU A 210 1.47 15.39 -16.00
N GLU A 211 1.32 14.75 -17.16
CA GLU A 211 0.01 14.26 -17.64
C GLU A 211 -0.52 13.05 -16.86
N ALA A 212 0.35 12.08 -16.48
CA ALA A 212 -0.09 10.87 -15.76
C ALA A 212 -0.45 11.09 -14.28
N PHE A 213 -0.06 12.22 -13.69
CA PHE A 213 -0.32 12.57 -12.29
C PHE A 213 -1.39 13.67 -12.14
N VAL A 214 -2.00 14.12 -13.24
CA VAL A 214 -3.05 15.16 -13.25
C VAL A 214 -4.48 14.57 -13.23
N ASP A 215 -4.65 13.25 -13.35
CA ASP A 215 -5.98 12.60 -13.37
C ASP A 215 -6.55 12.22 -11.98
N GLU A 216 -6.08 12.83 -10.89
CA GLU A 216 -6.61 12.60 -9.52
C GLU A 216 -7.09 13.87 -8.77
N ASP A 217 -7.49 14.92 -9.49
CA ASP A 217 -8.25 16.06 -8.91
C ASP A 217 -9.78 15.89 -9.05
#